data_AF-A0A660LZB2-F1
#
_entry.id   AF-A0A660LZB2-F1
#
_cell.length_a   1.000
_cell.length_b   1.000
_cell.length_c   1.000
_cell.angle_alpha   90.00
_cell.angle_beta   90.00
_cell.angle_gamma   90.00
#
_symmetry.space_group_name_H-M   'P 1'
#
loop_
_entity.id
_entity.type
_entity.pdbx_description
1 polymer ?
#
loop_
_entity_poly.entity_id
_entity_poly.type
_entity_poly.pdbx_seq_one_letter_code
_entity_poly.pdbx_strand_id
1 'polypeptide(L)'
;MDEQLRLKLKDVIKTSLENYIRNWSSSSYHPLDTLIPTERKIRSIVGGLETSMGTRVWEPIAKVLASNNGFEILAGKLKRPSPMPPLLQAKLDYLITARESKATWVNRTEVIRELKETVSSISDEDRASIEYVAPASGSGVDIFLKKDDKYYAFDTKTVQPNVGDIKKFNKQIFRVVCLCYIQRT
;
A
#
# COMPACT_ATOMS: atom_id res chain seq x y z
N MET A 1 -12.22 23.07 9.78
CA MET A 1 -10.93 22.75 9.13
C MET A 1 -10.16 24.04 9.06
N ASP A 2 -8.91 24.05 9.52
CA ASP A 2 -8.05 25.23 9.47
C ASP A 2 -7.89 25.73 8.01
N GLU A 3 -7.96 27.05 7.81
CA GLU A 3 -7.91 27.66 6.46
C GLU A 3 -6.54 27.46 5.82
N GLN A 4 -5.47 27.45 6.62
CA GLN A 4 -4.13 27.16 6.11
C GLN A 4 -4.03 25.73 5.57
N LEU A 5 -4.60 24.75 6.30
CA LEU A 5 -4.69 23.38 5.83
C LEU A 5 -5.48 23.29 4.51
N ARG A 6 -6.62 23.99 4.39
CA ARG A 6 -7.42 24.02 3.15
C ARG A 6 -6.61 24.55 1.97
N LEU A 7 -5.87 25.63 2.16
CA LEU A 7 -5.01 26.21 1.12
C LEU A 7 -3.89 25.25 0.72
N LYS A 8 -3.25 24.61 1.69
CA LYS A 8 -2.21 23.61 1.45
C LYS A 8 -2.72 22.42 0.65
N LEU A 9 -3.92 21.92 0.97
CA LEU A 9 -4.55 20.83 0.22
C LEU A 9 -4.87 21.21 -1.22
N LYS A 10 -5.38 22.43 -1.45
CA LYS A 10 -5.61 22.94 -2.80
C LYS A 10 -4.32 23.02 -3.61
N ASP A 11 -3.24 23.50 -2.99
CA ASP A 11 -1.93 23.60 -3.64
C ASP A 11 -1.37 22.23 -4.02
N VAL A 12 -1.47 21.25 -3.12
CA VAL A 12 -1.06 19.86 -3.40
C VAL A 12 -1.84 19.29 -4.57
N ILE A 13 -3.17 19.44 -4.59
CA ILE A 13 -4.01 18.95 -5.70
C ILE A 13 -3.58 19.60 -7.02
N LYS A 14 -3.45 20.93 -7.03
CA LYS A 14 -3.05 21.70 -8.21
C LYS A 14 -1.69 21.25 -8.74
N THR A 15 -0.68 21.24 -7.88
CA THR A 15 0.69 20.86 -8.25
C THR A 15 0.75 19.41 -8.73
N SER A 16 0.03 18.47 -8.10
CA SER A 16 -0.04 17.08 -8.55
C SER A 16 -0.61 16.93 -9.96
N LEU A 17 -1.70 17.65 -10.26
CA LEU A 17 -2.35 17.59 -11.56
C LEU A 17 -1.50 18.27 -12.65
N GLU A 18 -0.97 19.46 -12.37
CA GLU A 18 -0.09 20.17 -13.30
C GLU A 18 1.16 19.35 -13.61
N ASN A 19 1.79 18.75 -12.61
CA ASN A 19 2.96 17.90 -12.80
C ASN A 19 2.65 16.65 -13.63
N TYR A 20 1.46 16.06 -13.48
CA TYR A 20 1.07 14.95 -14.34
C TYR A 20 0.97 15.38 -15.81
N ILE A 21 0.26 16.47 -16.08
CA ILE A 21 0.01 16.96 -17.44
C ILE A 21 1.31 17.41 -18.11
N ARG A 22 2.15 18.19 -17.40
CA ARG A 22 3.41 18.72 -17.94
C ARG A 22 4.42 17.62 -18.30
N ASN A 23 4.43 16.53 -17.53
CA ASN A 23 5.35 15.41 -17.75
C ASN A 23 4.75 14.30 -18.62
N TRP A 24 3.54 14.48 -19.15
CA TRP A 24 2.94 13.47 -20.01
C TRP A 24 3.58 13.50 -21.40
N SER A 25 3.93 12.32 -21.91
CA SER A 25 4.43 12.14 -23.27
C SER A 25 3.90 10.84 -23.86
N SER A 26 3.51 10.84 -25.13
CA SER A 26 3.22 9.62 -25.88
C SER A 26 4.39 9.25 -26.79
N SER A 27 5.11 8.19 -26.47
CA SER A 27 6.19 7.65 -27.33
C SER A 27 5.74 6.49 -28.22
N SER A 28 4.59 5.86 -27.93
CA SER A 28 4.08 4.70 -28.65
C SER A 28 2.99 5.08 -29.66
N TYR A 29 3.13 4.60 -30.89
CA TYR A 29 2.08 4.68 -31.91
C TYR A 29 0.91 3.78 -31.55
N HIS A 30 -0.32 4.29 -31.67
CA HIS A 30 -1.55 3.54 -31.53
C HIS A 30 -2.35 3.59 -32.85
N PRO A 31 -3.02 2.51 -33.31
CA PRO A 31 -3.75 2.53 -34.59
C PRO A 31 -4.81 3.65 -34.72
N LEU A 32 -5.44 4.02 -33.61
CA LEU A 32 -6.39 5.16 -33.58
C LEU A 32 -5.72 6.52 -33.79
N ASP A 33 -4.39 6.59 -33.81
CA ASP A 33 -3.65 7.81 -34.13
C ASP A 33 -3.81 8.21 -35.59
N THR A 34 -4.16 7.26 -36.46
CA THR A 34 -4.47 7.53 -37.87
C THR A 34 -5.87 8.11 -38.06
N LEU A 35 -6.83 7.77 -37.19
CA LEU A 35 -8.24 8.09 -37.37
C LEU A 35 -8.69 9.27 -36.51
N ILE A 36 -8.32 9.28 -35.23
CA ILE A 36 -8.77 10.23 -34.20
C ILE A 36 -7.63 10.60 -33.24
N PRO A 37 -6.52 11.16 -33.77
CA PRO A 37 -5.29 11.38 -32.99
C PRO A 37 -5.49 12.24 -31.76
N THR A 38 -6.33 13.28 -31.84
CA THR A 38 -6.55 14.25 -30.76
C THR A 38 -7.34 13.64 -29.62
N GLU A 39 -8.50 13.05 -29.89
CA GLU A 39 -9.38 12.43 -28.92
C GLU A 39 -8.68 11.26 -28.23
N ARG A 40 -7.93 10.47 -28.99
CA ARG A 40 -7.12 9.37 -28.47
C ARG A 40 -6.07 9.88 -27.48
N LYS A 41 -5.36 10.98 -27.78
CA LYS A 41 -4.36 11.55 -26.87
C LYS A 41 -5.02 12.05 -25.60
N ILE A 42 -6.12 12.80 -25.72
CA ILE A 42 -6.90 13.28 -24.57
C ILE A 42 -7.35 12.10 -23.70
N ARG A 43 -7.91 11.05 -24.31
CA ARG A 43 -8.33 9.84 -23.58
C ARG A 43 -7.17 9.14 -22.90
N SER A 44 -5.99 9.10 -23.52
CA SER A 44 -4.79 8.51 -22.91
C SER A 44 -4.30 9.33 -21.72
N ILE A 45 -4.27 10.66 -21.82
CA ILE A 45 -3.93 11.57 -20.72
C ILE A 45 -4.90 11.36 -19.55
N VAL A 46 -6.21 11.46 -19.83
CA VAL A 46 -7.27 11.34 -18.82
C VAL A 46 -7.28 9.95 -18.18
N GLY A 47 -7.25 8.89 -18.98
CA GLY A 47 -7.23 7.51 -18.47
C GLY A 47 -5.97 7.18 -17.66
N GLY A 48 -4.81 7.71 -18.07
CA GLY A 48 -3.58 7.61 -17.28
C GLY A 48 -3.67 8.38 -15.96
N LEU A 49 -4.36 9.51 -15.94
CA LEU A 49 -4.59 10.27 -14.71
C LEU A 49 -5.54 9.51 -13.78
N GLU A 50 -6.65 9.01 -14.30
CA GLU A 50 -7.63 8.21 -13.56
C GLU A 50 -6.98 7.00 -12.89
N THR A 51 -6.14 6.27 -13.62
CA THR A 51 -5.43 5.09 -13.11
C THR A 51 -4.31 5.42 -12.13
N SER A 52 -3.80 6.66 -12.14
CA SER A 52 -2.74 7.12 -11.23
C SER A 52 -3.23 8.07 -10.14
N MET A 53 -4.54 8.36 -10.04
CA MET A 53 -5.10 9.26 -9.03
C MET A 53 -4.78 8.82 -7.59
N GLY A 54 -4.73 7.51 -7.34
CA GLY A 54 -4.31 6.92 -6.05
C GLY A 54 -2.98 7.50 -5.58
N THR A 55 -1.92 7.27 -6.36
CA THR A 55 -0.55 7.65 -6.00
C THR A 55 -0.26 9.13 -6.24
N ARG A 56 -0.88 9.76 -7.24
CA ARG A 56 -0.56 11.15 -7.62
C ARG A 56 -1.38 12.19 -6.87
N VAL A 57 -2.58 11.85 -6.41
CA VAL A 57 -3.50 12.83 -5.80
C VAL A 57 -3.86 12.41 -4.37
N TRP A 58 -4.42 11.21 -4.20
CA TRP A 58 -4.95 10.78 -2.90
C TRP A 58 -3.85 10.56 -1.86
N GLU A 59 -2.75 9.93 -2.24
CA GLU A 59 -1.63 9.66 -1.33
C GLU A 59 -0.96 10.96 -0.82
N PRO A 60 -0.61 11.97 -1.66
CA PRO A 60 -0.12 13.26 -1.18
C PRO A 60 -1.10 14.00 -0.24
N ILE A 61 -2.39 13.98 -0.55
CA ILE A 61 -3.42 14.61 0.29
C ILE A 61 -3.45 13.95 1.67
N ALA A 62 -3.50 12.61 1.69
CA ALA A 62 -3.57 11.85 2.93
C ALA A 62 -2.30 12.05 3.78
N LYS A 63 -1.12 12.18 3.16
CA LYS A 63 0.13 12.55 3.84
C LYS A 63 0.04 13.93 4.49
N VAL A 64 -0.44 14.96 3.79
CA VAL A 64 -0.62 16.29 4.38
C VAL A 64 -1.59 16.28 5.56
N LEU A 65 -2.72 15.58 5.41
CA LEU A 65 -3.68 15.42 6.50
C LEU A 65 -3.08 14.69 7.70
N ALA A 66 -2.33 13.61 7.46
CA ALA A 66 -1.67 12.84 8.51
C ALA A 66 -0.68 13.71 9.29
N SER A 67 0.25 14.39 8.61
CA SER A 67 1.23 15.26 9.26
C SER A 67 0.56 16.38 10.05
N ASN A 68 -0.51 16.98 9.54
CA ASN A 68 -1.24 18.03 10.24
C ASN A 68 -1.94 17.52 11.51
N ASN A 69 -2.18 16.22 11.62
CA ASN A 69 -2.80 15.57 12.79
C ASN A 69 -1.77 14.92 13.73
N GLY A 70 -0.49 15.25 13.58
CA GLY A 70 0.60 14.76 14.43
C GLY A 70 1.02 13.32 14.13
N PHE A 71 0.73 12.80 12.94
CA PHE A 71 1.29 11.54 12.48
C PHE A 71 2.65 11.76 11.84
N GLU A 72 3.60 10.91 12.19
CA GLU A 72 4.86 10.76 11.47
C GLU A 72 4.61 9.93 10.21
N ILE A 73 5.00 10.47 9.04
CA ILE A 73 4.98 9.72 7.78
C ILE A 73 6.27 8.90 7.72
N LEU A 74 6.14 7.58 7.78
CA LEU A 74 7.29 6.68 7.68
C LEU A 74 7.71 6.59 6.21
N ALA A 75 8.95 6.99 5.92
CA ALA A 75 9.48 7.00 4.57
C ALA A 75 9.70 5.57 4.04
N GLY A 76 9.26 5.33 2.80
CA GLY A 76 9.48 4.07 2.09
C GLY A 76 8.40 3.01 2.32
N LYS A 77 8.49 1.93 1.53
CA LYS A 77 7.61 0.77 1.69
C LYS A 77 8.08 -0.08 2.85
N LEU A 78 7.15 -0.71 3.56
CA LEU A 78 7.46 -1.72 4.56
C LEU A 78 8.34 -2.80 3.92
N LYS A 79 9.57 -2.96 4.43
CA LYS A 79 10.54 -3.91 3.88
C LYS A 79 10.07 -5.34 4.12
N ARG A 80 10.72 -6.32 3.48
CA ARG A 80 10.48 -7.75 3.73
C ARG A 80 11.77 -8.49 4.04
N PRO A 81 11.75 -9.49 4.92
CA PRO A 81 12.91 -10.35 5.13
C PRO A 81 13.20 -11.15 3.85
N SER A 82 14.49 -11.37 3.57
CA SER A 82 14.97 -12.14 2.43
C SER A 82 16.16 -13.02 2.84
N PRO A 83 15.97 -14.35 2.97
CA PRO A 83 14.72 -15.09 2.81
C PRO A 83 13.73 -14.83 3.96
N MET A 84 12.44 -15.10 3.73
CA MET A 84 11.45 -15.14 4.80
C MET A 84 11.74 -16.35 5.70
N PRO A 85 11.74 -16.22 7.04
CA PRO A 85 11.91 -17.37 7.93
C PRO A 85 10.90 -18.48 7.58
N PRO A 86 11.33 -19.74 7.37
CA PRO A 86 10.44 -20.80 6.89
C PRO A 86 9.20 -21.02 7.76
N LEU A 87 9.38 -21.01 9.08
CA LEU A 87 8.28 -21.14 10.05
C LEU A 87 7.23 -20.03 9.86
N LEU A 88 7.70 -18.79 9.70
CA LEU A 88 6.82 -17.62 9.55
C LEU A 88 6.12 -17.62 8.19
N GLN A 89 6.83 -18.00 7.12
CA GLN A 89 6.24 -18.14 5.78
C GLN A 89 5.13 -19.20 5.78
N ALA A 90 5.40 -20.38 6.35
CA ALA A 90 4.43 -21.47 6.44
C ALA A 90 3.19 -21.07 7.24
N LYS A 91 3.37 -20.43 8.41
CA LYS A 91 2.26 -19.93 9.22
C LYS A 91 1.45 -18.87 8.48
N LEU A 92 2.11 -17.91 7.83
CA LEU A 92 1.44 -16.87 7.06
C LEU A 92 0.58 -17.44 5.92
N ASP A 93 1.13 -18.39 5.15
CA ASP A 93 0.40 -19.03 4.05
C ASP A 93 -0.78 -19.87 4.55
N TYR A 94 -0.62 -20.56 5.68
CA TYR A 94 -1.71 -21.26 6.35
C TYR A 94 -2.83 -20.29 6.75
N LEU A 95 -2.52 -19.19 7.43
CA LEU A 95 -3.53 -18.23 7.91
C LEU A 95 -4.26 -17.53 6.77
N ILE A 96 -3.56 -17.20 5.67
CA ILE A 96 -4.18 -16.66 4.45
C ILE A 96 -5.20 -17.66 3.90
N THR A 97 -4.81 -18.93 3.78
CA THR A 97 -5.67 -20.00 3.24
C THR A 97 -6.86 -20.28 4.15
N ALA A 98 -6.62 -20.36 5.46
CA ALA A 98 -7.63 -20.59 6.48
C ALA A 98 -8.71 -19.49 6.45
N ARG A 99 -8.31 -18.21 6.32
CA ARG A 99 -9.24 -17.08 6.24
C ARG A 99 -10.17 -17.11 5.03
N GLU A 100 -9.74 -17.72 3.93
CA GLU A 100 -10.54 -17.82 2.70
C GLU A 100 -11.46 -19.04 2.65
N SER A 101 -11.23 -20.04 3.51
CA SER A 101 -12.00 -21.27 3.59
C SER A 101 -13.15 -21.13 4.59
N LYS A 102 -14.34 -21.65 4.25
CA LYS A 102 -15.46 -21.72 5.20
C LYS A 102 -15.23 -22.74 6.31
N ALA A 103 -14.51 -23.83 6.02
CA ALA A 103 -14.29 -24.92 6.97
C ALA A 103 -13.20 -24.61 8.01
N THR A 104 -12.23 -23.76 7.63
CA THR A 104 -11.08 -23.40 8.48
C THR A 104 -11.03 -21.90 8.74
N TRP A 105 -12.18 -21.23 8.71
CA TRP A 105 -12.26 -19.79 8.84
C TRP A 105 -11.71 -19.32 10.19
N VAL A 106 -10.63 -18.55 10.16
CA VAL A 106 -10.01 -17.91 11.34
C VAL A 106 -10.38 -16.44 11.38
N ASN A 107 -10.64 -15.90 12.58
CA ASN A 107 -10.97 -14.48 12.71
C ASN A 107 -9.73 -13.56 12.71
N ARG A 108 -9.90 -12.24 12.56
CA ARG A 108 -8.76 -11.30 12.51
C ARG A 108 -7.91 -11.30 13.79
N THR A 109 -8.54 -11.38 14.95
CA THR A 109 -7.87 -11.37 16.25
C THR A 109 -6.98 -12.61 16.38
N GLU A 110 -7.49 -13.76 15.96
CA GLU A 110 -6.76 -15.02 15.94
C GLU A 110 -5.55 -14.98 14.99
N VAL A 111 -5.73 -14.47 13.77
CA VAL A 111 -4.61 -14.29 12.82
C VAL A 111 -3.51 -13.42 13.42
N ILE A 112 -3.86 -12.29 14.04
CA ILE A 112 -2.88 -11.40 14.68
C ILE A 112 -2.16 -12.10 15.83
N ARG A 113 -2.90 -12.82 16.68
CA ARG A 113 -2.34 -13.58 17.80
C ARG A 113 -1.33 -14.62 17.31
N GLU A 114 -1.72 -15.46 16.36
CA GLU A 114 -0.88 -16.53 15.79
C GLU A 114 0.37 -15.98 15.10
N LEU A 115 0.26 -14.88 14.34
CA LEU A 115 1.41 -14.22 13.74
C LEU A 115 2.36 -13.66 14.80
N LYS A 116 1.82 -13.02 15.84
CA LYS A 116 2.62 -12.46 16.93
C LYS A 116 3.37 -13.57 17.68
N GLU A 117 2.69 -14.65 18.06
CA GLU A 117 3.30 -15.81 18.72
C GLU A 117 4.40 -16.44 17.85
N THR A 118 4.15 -16.57 16.54
CA THR A 118 5.14 -17.14 15.62
C THR A 118 6.37 -16.25 15.50
N VAL A 119 6.19 -14.93 15.40
CA VAL A 119 7.33 -13.99 15.37
C VAL A 119 8.10 -14.02 16.68
N SER A 120 7.40 -14.07 17.83
CA SER A 120 8.04 -14.16 19.15
C SER A 120 8.77 -15.48 19.39
N SER A 121 8.51 -16.53 18.61
CA SER A 121 9.24 -17.80 18.68
C SER A 121 10.55 -17.81 17.88
N ILE A 122 10.81 -16.77 17.07
CA ILE A 122 12.07 -16.62 16.32
C ILE A 122 13.09 -16.01 17.27
N SER A 123 14.27 -16.63 17.38
CA SER A 123 15.36 -16.15 18.26
C SER A 123 15.85 -14.76 17.84
N ASP A 124 16.38 -13.99 18.79
CA ASP A 124 16.91 -12.66 18.50
C ASP A 124 18.15 -12.75 17.58
N GLU A 125 18.95 -13.82 17.71
CA GLU A 125 20.08 -14.11 16.84
C GLU A 125 19.64 -14.34 15.40
N ASP A 126 18.60 -15.16 15.19
CA ASP A 126 18.05 -15.41 13.87
C ASP A 126 17.51 -14.12 13.27
N ARG A 127 16.82 -13.29 14.06
CA ARG A 127 16.25 -12.01 13.61
C ARG A 127 17.31 -11.00 13.22
N ALA A 128 18.38 -10.89 13.99
CA ALA A 128 19.49 -9.99 13.69
C ALA A 128 20.20 -10.35 12.37
N SER A 129 20.17 -11.63 11.99
CA SER A 129 20.76 -12.12 10.72
C SER A 129 19.89 -11.84 9.48
N ILE A 130 18.65 -11.39 9.66
CA ILE A 130 17.71 -11.19 8.56
C ILE A 130 18.05 -9.94 7.75
N GLU A 131 18.28 -10.13 6.45
CA GLU A 131 18.34 -9.02 5.50
C GLU A 131 16.93 -8.52 5.14
N TYR A 132 16.71 -7.21 5.21
CA TYR A 132 15.45 -6.58 4.85
C TYR A 132 15.54 -5.83 3.52
N VAL A 133 14.83 -6.35 2.51
CA VAL A 133 14.82 -5.82 1.15
C VAL A 133 13.50 -5.12 0.82
N ALA A 134 13.49 -4.31 -0.24
CA ALA A 134 12.27 -3.71 -0.75
C ALA A 134 11.26 -4.80 -1.18
N PRO A 135 9.95 -4.60 -0.93
CA PRO A 135 8.93 -5.52 -1.41
C PRO A 135 8.84 -5.46 -2.94
N ALA A 136 8.35 -6.54 -3.56
CA ALA A 136 8.17 -6.59 -5.02
C ALA A 136 7.25 -5.47 -5.52
N SER A 137 7.39 -5.07 -6.78
CA SER A 137 6.49 -4.08 -7.38
C SER A 137 5.02 -4.50 -7.22
N GLY A 138 4.14 -3.56 -6.90
CA GLY A 138 2.73 -3.83 -6.60
C GLY A 138 2.44 -4.44 -5.22
N SER A 139 3.44 -4.59 -4.35
CA SER A 139 3.24 -4.99 -2.94
C SER A 139 3.69 -3.91 -1.96
N GLY A 140 3.09 -3.90 -0.77
CA GLY A 140 3.29 -2.89 0.28
C GLY A 140 1.97 -2.26 0.73
N VAL A 141 2.04 -1.06 1.30
CA VAL A 141 0.89 -0.19 1.59
C VAL A 141 1.13 1.16 0.94
N ASP A 142 0.06 1.86 0.58
CA ASP A 142 0.16 3.19 -0.03
C ASP A 142 0.70 4.22 0.98
N ILE A 143 0.30 4.11 2.25
CA ILE A 143 0.74 5.03 3.31
C ILE A 143 1.06 4.25 4.58
N PHE A 144 2.21 4.54 5.18
CA PHE A 144 2.63 4.00 6.47
C PHE A 144 2.90 5.14 7.44
N LEU A 145 2.20 5.14 8.57
CA LEU A 145 2.22 6.22 9.56
C LEU A 145 2.55 5.69 10.95
N LYS A 146 3.12 6.56 11.80
CA LYS A 146 3.29 6.33 13.23
C LYS A 146 2.65 7.46 14.03
N LYS A 147 1.96 7.13 15.12
CA LYS A 147 1.48 8.09 16.13
C LYS A 147 1.30 7.40 17.48
N ASP A 148 1.75 8.01 18.57
CA ASP A 148 1.61 7.48 19.94
C ASP A 148 2.07 6.01 20.06
N ASP A 149 3.22 5.72 19.44
CA ASP A 149 3.82 4.38 19.34
C ASP A 149 2.96 3.29 18.65
N LYS A 150 1.89 3.71 17.98
CA LYS A 150 1.05 2.87 17.13
C LYS A 150 1.40 3.08 15.67
N TYR A 151 1.40 1.99 14.93
CA TYR A 151 1.65 1.96 13.50
C TYR A 151 0.35 1.79 12.73
N TYR A 152 0.21 2.56 11.65
CA TYR A 152 -0.97 2.55 10.81
C TYR A 152 -0.53 2.35 9.37
N ALA A 153 -1.15 1.38 8.70
CA ALA A 153 -0.85 1.04 7.32
C ALA A 153 -2.16 1.16 6.51
N PHE A 154 -2.16 2.02 5.51
CA PHE A 154 -3.32 2.32 4.69
C PHE A 154 -3.08 1.94 3.23
N ASP A 155 -4.08 1.32 2.63
CA ASP A 155 -4.15 0.99 1.23
C ASP A 155 -5.40 1.68 0.69
N THR A 156 -5.22 2.63 -0.23
CA THR A 156 -6.28 3.38 -0.86
C THR A 156 -6.83 2.57 -2.03
N LYS A 157 -8.13 2.27 -1.98
CA LYS A 157 -8.82 1.53 -3.04
C LYS A 157 -10.07 2.28 -3.49
N THR A 158 -10.47 2.03 -4.73
CA THR A 158 -11.69 2.59 -5.31
C THR A 158 -12.94 1.97 -4.66
N VAL A 159 -14.07 2.70 -4.79
CA VAL A 159 -15.29 2.59 -3.97
C VAL A 159 -16.11 1.29 -4.15
N GLN A 160 -15.68 0.34 -4.98
CA GLN A 160 -16.44 -0.89 -5.28
C GLN A 160 -15.53 -2.13 -5.41
N PRO A 161 -15.00 -2.67 -4.30
CA PRO A 161 -14.21 -3.89 -4.35
C PRO A 161 -15.10 -5.09 -4.67
N ASN A 162 -14.66 -5.96 -5.60
CA ASN A 162 -15.29 -7.27 -5.79
C ASN A 162 -14.73 -8.31 -4.80
N VAL A 163 -15.30 -9.53 -4.80
CA VAL A 163 -14.85 -10.62 -3.89
C VAL A 163 -13.36 -10.96 -4.08
N GLY A 164 -12.86 -10.92 -5.32
CA GLY A 164 -11.45 -11.13 -5.61
C GLY A 164 -10.55 -10.03 -5.05
N ASP A 165 -11.00 -8.78 -5.10
CA ASP A 165 -10.28 -7.64 -4.52
C ASP A 165 -10.22 -7.75 -2.99
N ILE A 166 -11.29 -8.19 -2.34
CA ILE A 166 -11.33 -8.43 -0.90
C ILE A 166 -10.34 -9.52 -0.50
N LYS A 167 -10.24 -10.61 -1.26
CA LYS A 167 -9.26 -11.69 -1.02
C LYS A 167 -7.83 -11.18 -1.14
N LYS A 168 -7.51 -10.44 -2.21
CA LYS A 168 -6.20 -9.80 -2.41
C LYS A 168 -5.86 -8.86 -1.25
N PHE A 169 -6.82 -8.05 -0.82
CA PHE A 169 -6.67 -7.13 0.30
C PHE A 169 -6.39 -7.85 1.62
N ASN A 170 -7.13 -8.92 1.95
CA ASN A 170 -6.88 -9.71 3.17
C ASN A 170 -5.46 -10.29 3.17
N LYS A 171 -5.03 -10.87 2.05
CA LYS A 171 -3.67 -11.38 1.88
C LYS A 171 -2.62 -10.30 2.07
N GLN A 172 -2.86 -9.10 1.54
CA GLN A 172 -1.97 -7.95 1.67
C GLN A 172 -1.90 -7.47 3.13
N ILE A 173 -3.03 -7.33 3.83
CA ILE A 173 -3.05 -6.93 5.24
C ILE A 173 -2.27 -7.91 6.11
N PHE A 174 -2.49 -9.22 5.97
CA PHE A 174 -1.81 -10.20 6.83
C PHE A 174 -0.31 -10.21 6.60
N ARG A 175 0.13 -10.03 5.35
CA ARG A 175 1.54 -9.81 5.02
C ARG A 175 2.09 -8.57 5.71
N VAL A 176 1.39 -7.44 5.61
CA VAL A 176 1.81 -6.18 6.24
C VAL A 176 1.91 -6.31 7.76
N VAL A 177 0.92 -6.94 8.41
CA VAL A 177 0.94 -7.20 9.85
C VAL A 177 2.14 -8.07 10.24
N CYS A 178 2.37 -9.16 9.51
CA CYS A 178 3.51 -10.04 9.72
C CYS A 178 4.86 -9.29 9.60
N LEU A 179 5.01 -8.48 8.54
CA LEU A 179 6.19 -7.66 8.28
C LEU A 179 6.41 -6.59 9.36
N CYS A 180 5.34 -5.99 9.88
CA CYS A 180 5.42 -5.03 10.99
C CYS A 180 5.97 -5.68 12.26
N TYR A 181 5.52 -6.89 12.61
CA TYR A 181 5.98 -7.56 13.82
C TYR A 181 7.44 -8.00 13.72
N ILE A 182 7.84 -8.64 12.62
CA ILE A 182 9.21 -9.15 12.49
C ILE A 182 10.28 -8.04 12.44
N GLN A 183 9.91 -6.81 12.06
CA GLN A 183 10.86 -5.68 12.00
C GLN A 183 10.98 -4.88 13.28
N ARG A 184 10.03 -5.03 14.21
CA ARG A 184 9.83 -4.04 15.29
C ARG A 184 9.52 -4.63 16.67
N THR A 185 9.44 -5.96 16.81
CA THR A 185 9.73 -6.60 18.11
C THR A 185 11.22 -6.80 18.28
#